data_AF-A0A840TZ87-F1
#
_entry.id   AF-A0A840TZ87-F1
#
_cell.length_a   1.000
_cell.length_b   1.000
_cell.length_c   1.000
_cell.angle_alpha   90.00
_cell.angle_beta   90.00
_cell.angle_gamma   90.00
#
_symmetry.space_group_name_H-M   'P 1'
#
loop_
_entity.id
_entity.type
_entity.pdbx_description
1 polymer ?
#
loop_
_entity_poly.entity_id
_entity_poly.type
_entity_poly.pdbx_seq_one_letter_code
_entity_poly.pdbx_strand_id
1 'polypeptide(L)'
;MKNLKKNVALAVGGTLLLLLNGCKNNDAEPTALPIREHSIVAESIIAPGGSQSTTNKCFLNLYDGLAYTKSEAEANSSKVDFAYNYRGGGCNTCRFFENVKNMSTRTGYVSSFSTITDSRIANVEQYDGITPDRFEQIKNAKDIDDLFAEKKIQDNAHGHGDITNRTTDVAVGRVFAFIDKSGKKGFFRISDYVANVPTGDKATLTLSVKVQE
;
A
#
# COMPACT_ATOMS: atom_id res chain seq x y z
N MET A 1 -61.88 71.39 21.52
CA MET A 1 -61.96 71.20 22.99
C MET A 1 -61.47 69.80 23.35
N LYS A 2 -60.67 69.72 24.43
CA LYS A 2 -60.26 68.54 25.23
C LYS A 2 -59.23 67.61 24.59
N ASN A 3 -57.94 67.76 24.88
CA ASN A 3 -57.16 67.43 26.10
C ASN A 3 -56.97 65.94 26.40
N LEU A 4 -55.67 65.57 26.43
CA LEU A 4 -54.99 64.68 27.39
C LEU A 4 -55.29 63.17 27.33
N LYS A 5 -54.25 62.35 27.12
CA LYS A 5 -53.40 61.79 28.20
C LYS A 5 -52.21 61.00 27.64
N LYS A 6 -51.05 61.26 28.24
CA LYS A 6 -49.82 60.45 28.17
C LYS A 6 -50.08 59.06 28.77
N ASN A 7 -49.39 58.03 28.27
CA ASN A 7 -48.91 56.93 29.11
C ASN A 7 -47.52 56.49 28.63
N VAL A 8 -46.59 56.60 29.57
CA VAL A 8 -45.19 56.15 29.53
C VAL A 8 -45.21 54.68 29.92
N ALA A 9 -44.63 53.80 29.11
CA ALA A 9 -44.32 52.43 29.51
C ALA A 9 -42.79 52.27 29.57
N LEU A 10 -42.33 52.06 30.79
CA LEU A 10 -40.95 51.84 31.20
C LEU A 10 -40.55 50.42 30.77
N ALA A 11 -39.58 50.26 29.87
CA ALA A 11 -39.02 48.96 29.52
C ALA A 11 -38.02 48.54 30.61
N VAL A 12 -38.39 47.54 31.41
CA VAL A 12 -37.50 46.88 32.37
C VAL A 12 -36.58 45.94 31.61
N GLY A 13 -35.30 46.32 31.51
CA GLY A 13 -34.24 45.46 31.00
C GLY A 13 -33.97 44.30 31.95
N GLY A 14 -34.44 43.11 31.58
CA GLY A 14 -34.03 41.85 32.21
C GLY A 14 -32.76 41.34 31.53
N THR A 15 -31.62 41.47 32.19
CA THR A 15 -30.38 40.81 31.79
C THR A 15 -30.54 39.30 31.99
N LEU A 16 -30.70 38.56 30.90
CA LEU A 16 -30.68 37.11 30.88
C LEU A 16 -29.23 36.65 31.05
N LEU A 17 -28.85 36.22 32.26
CA LEU A 17 -27.63 35.46 32.49
C LEU A 17 -27.81 34.06 31.89
N LEU A 18 -27.35 33.86 30.67
CA LEU A 18 -27.15 32.53 30.09
C LEU A 18 -25.94 31.91 30.80
N LEU A 19 -26.21 31.07 31.80
CA LEU A 19 -25.27 30.07 32.29
C LEU A 19 -25.03 29.08 31.14
N LEU A 20 -24.01 29.36 30.32
CA LEU A 20 -23.41 28.36 29.45
C LEU A 20 -22.75 27.31 30.35
N ASN A 21 -23.55 26.32 30.75
CA ASN A 21 -23.03 25.03 31.18
C ASN A 21 -22.19 24.51 30.02
N GLY A 22 -20.87 24.68 30.14
CA GLY A 22 -19.91 24.09 29.24
C GLY A 22 -20.05 22.57 29.31
N CYS A 23 -20.85 22.01 28.41
CA CYS A 23 -20.68 20.64 27.97
C CYS A 23 -19.27 20.58 27.35
N LYS A 24 -18.28 20.18 28.15
CA LYS A 24 -17.07 19.56 27.62
C LYS A 24 -17.55 18.30 26.91
N ASN A 25 -17.84 18.42 25.62
CA ASN A 25 -17.78 17.27 24.76
C ASN A 25 -16.33 16.81 24.80
N ASN A 26 -16.08 15.76 25.59
CA ASN A 26 -14.96 14.89 25.34
C ASN A 26 -15.26 14.16 24.03
N ASP A 27 -15.22 14.88 22.92
CA ASP A 27 -15.05 14.29 21.60
C ASP A 27 -13.63 13.76 21.60
N ALA A 28 -13.44 12.60 22.25
CA ALA A 28 -12.23 11.82 22.08
C ALA A 28 -12.12 11.58 20.59
N GLU A 29 -11.10 12.15 19.95
CA GLU A 29 -10.81 11.84 18.56
C GLU A 29 -10.82 10.32 18.41
N PRO A 30 -11.50 9.76 17.38
CA PRO A 30 -11.54 8.33 17.18
C PRO A 30 -10.11 7.79 17.22
N THR A 31 -9.82 6.87 18.14
CA THR A 31 -8.50 6.25 18.22
C THR A 31 -8.15 5.72 16.84
N ALA A 32 -7.12 6.30 16.24
CA ALA A 32 -6.72 5.94 14.89
C ALA A 32 -6.42 4.44 14.85
N LEU A 33 -7.06 3.72 13.92
CA LEU A 33 -6.84 2.27 13.78
C LEU A 33 -5.36 2.02 13.43
N PRO A 34 -4.72 1.02 14.06
CA PRO A 34 -3.31 0.76 13.89
C PRO A 34 -2.96 0.29 12.46
N ILE A 35 -1.69 0.46 12.11
CA ILE A 35 -1.08 -0.17 10.93
C ILE A 35 0.04 -1.10 11.39
N ARG A 36 0.32 -2.10 10.57
CA ARG A 36 1.48 -2.96 10.70
C ARG A 36 2.62 -2.41 9.84
N GLU A 37 3.78 -2.28 10.45
CA GLU A 37 5.02 -1.85 9.80
C GLU A 37 6.07 -2.95 9.88
N HIS A 38 6.73 -3.24 8.76
CA HIS A 38 7.72 -4.31 8.66
C HIS A 38 8.54 -4.18 7.38
N SER A 39 9.62 -4.97 7.29
CA SER A 39 10.46 -5.04 6.10
C SER A 39 10.51 -6.44 5.51
N ILE A 40 10.59 -6.54 4.18
CA ILE A 40 10.69 -7.80 3.45
C ILE A 40 11.94 -7.77 2.59
N VAL A 41 12.83 -8.74 2.76
CA VAL A 41 13.94 -8.97 1.82
C VAL A 41 13.46 -9.99 0.79
N ALA A 42 13.44 -9.58 -0.48
CA ALA A 42 12.98 -10.39 -1.59
C ALA A 42 14.09 -10.61 -2.60
N GLU A 43 14.05 -11.77 -3.25
CA GLU A 43 14.95 -12.16 -4.33
C GLU A 43 14.15 -12.40 -5.61
N SER A 44 14.73 -12.23 -6.78
CA SER A 44 14.02 -12.45 -8.05
C SER A 44 13.60 -13.91 -8.25
N ILE A 45 12.40 -14.12 -8.78
CA ILE A 45 11.88 -15.44 -9.15
C ILE A 45 12.68 -16.10 -10.26
N ILE A 46 13.27 -15.31 -11.15
CA ILE A 46 14.16 -15.83 -12.19
C ILE A 46 15.57 -15.88 -11.61
N ALA A 47 16.15 -17.08 -11.54
CA ALA A 47 17.58 -17.25 -11.38
C ALA A 47 18.25 -16.91 -12.72
N PRO A 48 19.44 -16.32 -12.72
CA PRO A 48 20.09 -16.01 -13.98
C PRO A 48 20.42 -17.25 -14.80
N GLY A 49 20.34 -17.12 -16.12
CA GLY A 49 20.18 -18.24 -17.05
C GLY A 49 18.72 -18.43 -17.50
N GLY A 50 17.77 -17.71 -16.89
CA GLY A 50 16.39 -17.58 -17.36
C GLY A 50 15.41 -18.60 -16.78
N SER A 51 15.89 -19.51 -15.91
CA SER A 51 15.05 -20.50 -15.25
C SER A 51 14.47 -19.95 -13.94
N GLN A 52 13.28 -20.43 -13.58
CA GLN A 52 12.68 -20.14 -12.27
C GLN A 52 13.61 -20.67 -11.17
N SER A 53 13.99 -19.82 -10.23
CA SER A 53 14.69 -20.23 -9.02
C SER A 53 13.73 -20.96 -8.09
N THR A 54 14.13 -22.12 -7.60
CA THR A 54 13.39 -22.85 -6.55
C THR A 54 13.83 -22.45 -5.15
N THR A 55 15.00 -21.84 -5.01
CA THR A 55 15.63 -21.50 -3.72
C THR A 55 15.58 -20.02 -3.38
N ASN A 56 15.22 -19.15 -4.34
CA ASN A 56 15.09 -17.72 -4.07
C ASN A 56 13.78 -17.41 -3.34
N LYS A 57 13.84 -16.55 -2.33
CA LYS A 57 12.66 -16.04 -1.61
C LYS A 57 11.98 -14.95 -2.42
N CYS A 58 11.15 -15.36 -3.36
CA CYS A 58 10.60 -14.50 -4.41
C CYS A 58 9.09 -14.28 -4.32
N PHE A 59 8.37 -15.09 -3.55
CA PHE A 59 6.93 -14.98 -3.33
C PHE A 59 6.65 -14.23 -2.03
N LEU A 60 5.89 -13.14 -2.10
CA LEU A 60 5.74 -12.17 -1.03
C LEU A 60 4.39 -12.32 -0.34
N ASN A 61 4.39 -12.26 0.99
CA ASN A 61 3.21 -11.98 1.80
C ASN A 61 3.40 -10.59 2.41
N LEU A 62 2.66 -9.63 1.88
CA LEU A 62 2.79 -8.21 2.26
C LEU A 62 2.15 -7.90 3.61
N TYR A 63 1.29 -8.79 4.13
CA TYR A 63 0.66 -8.58 5.42
C TYR A 63 1.53 -9.10 6.58
N ASP A 64 2.14 -10.28 6.45
CA ASP A 64 2.96 -10.86 7.52
C ASP A 64 4.44 -10.48 7.42
N GLY A 65 4.87 -9.86 6.31
CA GLY A 65 6.25 -9.43 6.11
C GLY A 65 7.19 -10.57 5.74
N LEU A 66 6.67 -11.56 5.02
CA LEU A 66 7.40 -12.78 4.70
C LEU A 66 7.68 -12.88 3.21
N ALA A 67 8.84 -13.45 2.89
CA ALA A 67 9.18 -13.90 1.54
C ALA A 67 9.44 -15.40 1.57
N TYR A 68 8.87 -16.11 0.61
CA TYR A 68 8.90 -17.55 0.48
C TYR A 68 9.68 -17.97 -0.76
N THR A 69 10.43 -19.07 -0.62
CA THR A 69 10.85 -19.90 -1.74
C THR A 69 9.66 -20.54 -2.44
N LYS A 70 9.86 -21.17 -3.60
CA LYS A 70 8.75 -21.81 -4.33
C LYS A 70 8.04 -22.88 -3.50
N SER A 71 8.79 -23.78 -2.85
CA SER A 71 8.21 -24.86 -2.05
C SER A 71 7.47 -24.34 -0.82
N GLU A 72 8.01 -23.32 -0.16
CA GLU A 72 7.33 -22.65 0.95
C GLU A 72 6.04 -21.96 0.49
N ALA A 73 6.07 -21.32 -0.69
CA ALA A 73 4.92 -20.67 -1.28
C ALA A 73 3.84 -21.67 -1.73
N GLU A 74 4.21 -22.85 -2.25
CA GLU A 74 3.27 -23.92 -2.54
C GLU A 74 2.51 -24.36 -1.28
N ALA A 75 3.24 -24.56 -0.17
CA ALA A 75 2.65 -24.92 1.12
C ALA A 75 1.81 -23.79 1.75
N ASN A 76 2.06 -22.54 1.37
CA ASN A 76 1.40 -21.34 1.90
C ASN A 76 0.67 -20.54 0.81
N SER A 77 0.17 -21.22 -0.24
CA SER A 77 -0.29 -20.54 -1.47
C SER A 77 -1.40 -19.51 -1.24
N SER A 78 -2.24 -19.70 -0.23
CA SER A 78 -3.29 -18.75 0.18
C SER A 78 -2.79 -17.45 0.80
N LYS A 79 -1.50 -17.37 1.16
CA LYS A 79 -0.86 -16.21 1.79
C LYS A 79 -0.05 -15.35 0.82
N VAL A 80 0.22 -15.85 -0.38
CA VAL A 80 1.09 -15.17 -1.35
C VAL A 80 0.30 -14.04 -2.01
N ASP A 81 0.86 -12.84 -2.07
CA ASP A 81 0.30 -11.69 -2.78
C ASP A 81 0.92 -11.53 -4.17
N PHE A 82 2.25 -11.47 -4.22
CA PHE A 82 3.01 -11.14 -5.43
C PHE A 82 4.27 -11.98 -5.54
N ALA A 83 4.86 -12.02 -6.73
CA ALA A 83 6.24 -12.45 -6.94
C ALA A 83 7.09 -11.30 -7.51
N TYR A 84 8.33 -11.21 -7.04
CA TYR A 84 9.31 -10.27 -7.58
C TYR A 84 10.01 -10.85 -8.82
N ASN A 85 9.96 -10.13 -9.93
CA ASN A 85 10.60 -10.47 -11.19
C ASN A 85 11.72 -9.46 -11.50
N TYR A 86 12.90 -9.98 -11.84
CA TYR A 86 14.02 -9.21 -12.40
C TYR A 86 14.47 -9.88 -13.70
N ARG A 87 14.41 -9.13 -14.81
CA ARG A 87 14.59 -9.62 -16.19
C ARG A 87 13.67 -10.81 -16.50
N GLY A 88 12.42 -10.68 -16.04
CA GLY A 88 11.40 -11.73 -16.03
C GLY A 88 10.57 -11.86 -17.31
N GLY A 89 9.93 -13.02 -17.50
CA GLY A 89 8.81 -13.17 -18.45
C GLY A 89 9.16 -12.97 -19.93
N GLY A 90 10.38 -13.33 -20.33
CA GLY A 90 10.85 -13.15 -21.72
C GLY A 90 11.35 -11.73 -22.03
N CYS A 91 11.43 -10.84 -21.05
CA CYS A 91 11.88 -9.48 -21.20
C CYS A 91 13.13 -9.22 -20.34
N ASN A 92 14.29 -9.19 -21.01
CA ASN A 92 15.60 -9.00 -20.35
C ASN A 92 15.79 -7.62 -19.72
N THR A 93 14.86 -6.69 -19.92
CA THR A 93 14.86 -5.37 -19.31
C THR A 93 13.71 -5.18 -18.31
N CYS A 94 12.84 -6.16 -18.13
CA CYS A 94 11.64 -6.04 -17.28
C CYS A 94 11.91 -6.38 -15.83
N ARG A 95 11.60 -5.46 -14.93
CA ARG A 95 11.54 -5.69 -13.49
C ARG A 95 10.16 -5.30 -12.99
N PHE A 96 9.52 -6.17 -12.23
CA PHE A 96 8.15 -5.94 -11.80
C PHE A 96 7.74 -6.84 -10.64
N PHE A 97 6.64 -6.47 -9.99
CA PHE A 97 5.85 -7.37 -9.17
C PHE A 97 4.66 -7.88 -9.99
N GLU A 98 4.33 -9.16 -9.87
CA GLU A 98 3.16 -9.76 -10.53
C GLU A 98 2.39 -10.60 -9.52
N ASN A 99 1.06 -10.54 -9.53
CA ASN A 99 0.22 -11.32 -8.64
C ASN A 99 0.08 -12.77 -9.11
N VAL A 100 -0.34 -13.66 -8.21
CA VAL A 100 -0.43 -15.10 -8.48
C VAL A 100 -1.43 -15.39 -9.62
N LYS A 101 -2.56 -14.68 -9.70
CA LYS A 101 -3.56 -14.83 -10.77
C LYS A 101 -3.04 -14.50 -12.17
N ASN A 102 -2.28 -13.42 -12.33
CA ASN A 102 -1.66 -13.11 -13.62
C ASN A 102 -0.61 -14.16 -13.97
N MET A 103 0.23 -14.55 -13.00
CA MET A 103 1.22 -15.60 -13.20
C MET A 103 0.58 -16.93 -13.61
N SER A 104 -0.56 -17.33 -13.04
CA SER A 104 -1.22 -18.61 -13.33
C SER A 104 -1.82 -18.69 -14.73
N THR A 105 -2.12 -17.56 -15.35
CA THR A 105 -2.70 -17.52 -16.71
C THR A 105 -1.64 -17.40 -17.82
N ARG A 106 -0.45 -16.92 -17.47
CA ARG A 106 0.64 -16.63 -18.43
C ARG A 106 1.84 -17.55 -18.29
N THR A 107 2.04 -18.15 -17.12
CA THR A 107 3.24 -18.93 -16.77
C THR A 107 2.88 -20.26 -16.09
N GLY A 108 3.83 -21.20 -16.07
CA GLY A 108 3.72 -22.42 -15.27
C GLY A 108 4.29 -22.30 -13.84
N TYR A 109 4.67 -21.09 -13.40
CA TYR A 109 5.45 -20.90 -12.17
C TYR A 109 4.69 -21.23 -10.88
N VAL A 110 3.36 -21.13 -10.92
CA VAL A 110 2.44 -21.32 -9.80
C VAL A 110 1.42 -22.44 -10.08
N SER A 111 1.70 -23.33 -11.04
CA SER A 111 0.78 -24.43 -11.40
C SER A 111 0.53 -25.43 -10.27
N SER A 112 1.44 -25.51 -9.31
CA SER A 112 1.38 -26.35 -8.11
C SER A 112 0.66 -25.70 -6.94
N PHE A 113 0.28 -24.42 -7.03
CA PHE A 113 -0.37 -23.72 -5.93
C PHE A 113 -1.82 -24.21 -5.78
N SER A 114 -2.21 -24.57 -4.56
CA SER A 114 -3.59 -24.99 -4.27
C SER A 114 -4.57 -23.81 -4.24
N THR A 115 -4.08 -22.60 -3.99
CA THR A 115 -4.87 -21.35 -4.02
C THR A 115 -4.21 -20.33 -4.93
N ILE A 116 -5.00 -19.72 -5.81
CA ILE A 116 -4.58 -18.62 -6.68
C ILE A 116 -5.18 -17.32 -6.13
N THR A 117 -4.35 -16.50 -5.49
CA THR A 117 -4.72 -15.20 -4.92
C THR A 117 -4.76 -14.10 -5.98
N ASP A 118 -5.50 -13.03 -5.70
CA ASP A 118 -5.71 -11.90 -6.63
C ASP A 118 -5.44 -10.54 -5.96
N SER A 119 -4.23 -10.35 -5.47
CA SER A 119 -3.79 -9.06 -4.92
C SER A 119 -3.60 -8.03 -6.05
N ARG A 120 -3.79 -6.75 -5.73
CA ARG A 120 -3.69 -5.65 -6.70
C ARG A 120 -2.60 -4.66 -6.29
N ILE A 121 -1.91 -4.09 -7.28
CA ILE A 121 -0.80 -3.16 -7.08
C ILE A 121 -0.90 -1.98 -8.04
N ALA A 122 -0.53 -0.80 -7.56
CA ALA A 122 -0.44 0.44 -8.34
C ALA A 122 0.91 1.13 -8.11
N ASN A 123 1.50 1.66 -9.17
CA ASN A 123 2.71 2.48 -9.10
C ASN A 123 2.35 3.94 -8.82
N VAL A 124 2.25 4.28 -7.54
CA VAL A 124 1.71 5.57 -7.09
C VAL A 124 2.71 6.72 -7.13
N GLU A 125 4.00 6.43 -7.28
CA GLU A 125 5.02 7.45 -7.52
C GLU A 125 4.82 8.08 -8.91
N GLN A 126 4.71 7.23 -9.94
CA GLN A 126 4.71 7.67 -11.34
C GLN A 126 3.40 8.35 -11.75
N TYR A 127 2.27 7.89 -11.21
CA TYR A 127 0.94 8.34 -11.66
C TYR A 127 0.20 9.21 -10.63
N ASP A 128 0.48 9.03 -9.34
CA ASP A 128 -0.27 9.67 -8.26
C ASP A 128 0.58 10.64 -7.40
N GLY A 129 1.90 10.71 -7.67
CA GLY A 129 2.82 11.63 -7.02
C GLY A 129 3.12 11.32 -5.55
N ILE A 130 2.92 10.08 -5.09
CA ILE A 130 3.27 9.68 -3.72
C ILE A 130 4.77 9.47 -3.62
N THR A 131 5.44 10.36 -2.89
CA THR A 131 6.89 10.36 -2.65
C THR A 131 7.28 9.49 -1.45
N PRO A 132 8.58 9.16 -1.28
CA PRO A 132 9.10 8.57 -0.04
C PRO A 132 8.69 9.35 1.22
N ASP A 133 8.76 10.69 1.19
CA ASP A 133 8.37 11.51 2.34
C ASP A 133 6.88 11.37 2.66
N ARG A 134 6.02 11.28 1.63
CA ARG A 134 4.59 11.06 1.83
C ARG A 134 4.32 9.66 2.40
N PHE A 135 5.08 8.65 1.98
CA PHE A 135 5.03 7.32 2.57
C PHE A 135 5.39 7.33 4.07
N GLU A 136 6.41 8.11 4.47
CA GLU A 136 6.79 8.23 5.88
C GLU A 136 5.71 8.88 6.76
N GLN A 137 4.87 9.74 6.19
CA GLN A 137 3.75 10.40 6.87
C GLN A 137 2.55 9.49 7.14
N ILE A 138 2.48 8.30 6.53
CA ILE A 138 1.42 7.32 6.82
C ILE A 138 1.69 6.73 8.21
N LYS A 139 0.82 7.00 9.18
CA LYS A 139 0.96 6.58 10.58
C LYS A 139 -0.17 5.67 11.06
N ASN A 140 -1.31 5.65 10.36
CA ASN A 140 -2.48 4.88 10.76
C ASN A 140 -3.32 4.44 9.54
N ALA A 141 -4.35 3.62 9.78
CA ALA A 141 -5.17 3.08 8.70
C ALA A 141 -6.00 4.15 7.98
N LYS A 142 -6.37 5.23 8.68
CA LYS A 142 -7.10 6.36 8.09
C LYS A 142 -6.23 7.08 7.06
N ASP A 143 -4.94 7.28 7.34
CA ASP A 143 -4.01 7.87 6.35
C ASP A 143 -3.95 7.04 5.06
N ILE A 144 -4.00 5.71 5.19
CA ILE A 144 -4.05 4.79 4.05
C ILE A 144 -5.36 4.98 3.27
N ASP A 145 -6.51 4.96 3.94
CA ASP A 145 -7.81 5.12 3.30
C ASP A 145 -7.95 6.49 2.63
N ASP A 146 -7.52 7.55 3.30
CA ASP A 146 -7.53 8.93 2.78
C ASP A 146 -6.69 9.01 1.50
N LEU A 147 -5.48 8.43 1.48
CA LEU A 147 -4.63 8.42 0.29
C LEU A 147 -5.23 7.60 -0.86
N PHE A 148 -5.83 6.44 -0.56
CA PHE A 148 -6.53 5.62 -1.56
C PHE A 148 -7.69 6.39 -2.19
N ALA A 149 -8.47 7.13 -1.39
CA ALA A 149 -9.57 7.95 -1.87
C ALA A 149 -9.09 9.18 -2.64
N GLU A 150 -8.13 9.92 -2.11
CA GLU A 150 -7.57 11.14 -2.70
C GLU A 150 -6.99 10.87 -4.10
N LYS A 151 -6.23 9.78 -4.24
CA LYS A 151 -5.54 9.41 -5.47
C LYS A 151 -6.31 8.43 -6.36
N LYS A 152 -7.49 7.98 -5.94
CA LYS A 152 -8.30 6.99 -6.67
C LYS A 152 -7.52 5.72 -7.03
N ILE A 153 -6.68 5.25 -6.11
CA ILE A 153 -5.73 4.16 -6.33
C ILE A 153 -6.43 2.88 -6.80
N GLN A 154 -7.64 2.62 -6.30
CA GLN A 154 -8.40 1.41 -6.64
C GLN A 154 -8.70 1.28 -8.14
N ASP A 155 -8.86 2.40 -8.85
CA ASP A 155 -9.15 2.41 -10.28
C ASP A 155 -7.93 2.03 -11.13
N ASN A 156 -6.73 2.22 -10.58
CA ASN A 156 -5.43 2.03 -11.24
C ASN A 156 -4.68 0.78 -10.74
N ALA A 157 -5.23 0.06 -9.76
CA ALA A 157 -4.59 -1.12 -9.19
C ALA A 157 -4.81 -2.35 -10.09
N HIS A 158 -3.71 -2.95 -10.53
CA HIS A 158 -3.71 -4.06 -11.47
C HIS A 158 -2.98 -5.28 -10.88
N GLY A 159 -2.93 -6.40 -11.60
CA GLY A 159 -2.17 -7.58 -11.16
C GLY A 159 -0.65 -7.47 -11.37
N HIS A 160 -0.14 -6.32 -11.81
CA HIS A 160 1.28 -6.12 -12.12
C HIS A 160 1.72 -4.68 -11.84
N GLY A 161 2.89 -4.51 -11.22
CA GLY A 161 3.53 -3.23 -10.96
C GLY A 161 4.95 -3.18 -11.54
N ASP A 162 5.15 -2.34 -12.56
CA ASP A 162 6.48 -2.15 -13.16
C ASP A 162 7.37 -1.33 -12.22
N ILE A 163 8.53 -1.87 -11.87
CA ILE A 163 9.52 -1.17 -11.02
C ILE A 163 10.67 -0.61 -11.85
N THR A 164 10.61 -0.71 -13.17
CA THR A 164 11.78 -0.48 -13.99
C THR A 164 11.99 0.99 -14.34
N ASN A 165 13.22 1.45 -14.09
CA ASN A 165 13.84 2.46 -14.93
C ASN A 165 14.71 1.74 -15.97
N ARG A 166 14.28 1.75 -17.25
CA ARG A 166 14.94 0.96 -18.32
C ARG A 166 16.36 1.45 -18.61
N THR A 167 16.64 2.72 -18.31
CA THR A 167 17.92 3.38 -18.62
C THR A 167 18.94 3.19 -17.50
N THR A 168 18.51 3.31 -16.24
CA THR A 168 19.44 3.33 -15.10
C THR A 168 19.40 2.09 -14.23
N ASP A 169 18.36 1.24 -14.37
CA ASP A 169 18.08 0.14 -13.46
C ASP A 169 18.06 0.58 -11.99
N VAL A 170 17.45 1.73 -11.72
CA VAL A 170 17.26 2.24 -10.36
C VAL A 170 15.80 2.07 -9.96
N ALA A 171 15.58 1.44 -8.81
CA ALA A 171 14.25 1.27 -8.21
C ALA A 171 14.19 1.68 -6.72
N VAL A 172 15.29 2.11 -6.12
CA VAL A 172 15.28 2.63 -4.73
C VAL A 172 14.37 3.86 -4.65
N GLY A 173 13.55 3.92 -3.60
CA GLY A 173 12.64 5.02 -3.32
C GLY A 173 11.27 4.88 -3.99
N ARG A 174 11.10 3.98 -4.96
CA ARG A 174 9.79 3.80 -5.62
C ARG A 174 8.74 3.34 -4.61
N VAL A 175 7.56 3.95 -4.69
CA VAL A 175 6.43 3.67 -3.79
C VAL A 175 5.29 3.03 -4.58
N PHE A 176 4.72 1.98 -4.00
CA PHE A 176 3.58 1.25 -4.53
C PHE A 176 2.47 1.22 -3.50
N ALA A 177 1.24 1.30 -3.98
CA ALA A 177 0.07 0.96 -3.20
C ALA A 177 -0.39 -0.44 -3.57
N PHE A 178 -0.98 -1.15 -2.61
CA PHE A 178 -1.51 -2.48 -2.85
C PHE A 178 -2.81 -2.74 -2.10
N ILE A 179 -3.58 -3.68 -2.64
CA ILE A 179 -4.70 -4.33 -1.98
C ILE A 179 -4.33 -5.81 -1.91
N ASP A 180 -4.18 -6.34 -0.70
CA ASP A 180 -3.78 -7.73 -0.48
C ASP A 180 -4.91 -8.71 -0.83
N LYS A 181 -4.60 -10.00 -0.83
CA LYS A 181 -5.56 -11.10 -1.06
C LYS A 181 -6.80 -11.08 -0.16
N SER A 182 -6.75 -10.38 0.97
CA SER A 182 -7.81 -10.27 1.98
C SER A 182 -8.55 -8.94 1.90
N GLY A 183 -8.20 -8.06 0.94
CA GLY A 183 -8.79 -6.74 0.76
C GLY A 183 -8.17 -5.64 1.62
N LYS A 184 -7.11 -5.94 2.40
CA LYS A 184 -6.40 -4.94 3.20
C LYS A 184 -5.57 -4.06 2.31
N LYS A 185 -5.63 -2.74 2.55
CA LYS A 185 -4.85 -1.77 1.79
C LYS A 185 -3.52 -1.52 2.46
N GLY A 186 -2.52 -1.19 1.66
CA GLY A 186 -1.23 -0.80 2.17
C GLY A 186 -0.39 -0.10 1.13
N PHE A 187 0.78 0.31 1.58
CA PHE A 187 1.83 0.87 0.76
C PHE A 187 3.14 0.14 1.05
N PHE A 188 4.00 0.06 0.05
CA PHE A 188 5.39 -0.29 0.28
C PHE A 188 6.33 0.58 -0.53
N ARG A 189 7.53 0.77 0.02
CA ARG A 189 8.65 1.46 -0.62
C ARG A 189 9.78 0.46 -0.84
N ILE A 190 10.46 0.54 -1.99
CA ILE A 190 11.73 -0.14 -2.19
C ILE A 190 12.81 0.65 -1.44
N SER A 191 13.26 0.13 -0.29
CA SER A 191 14.24 0.79 0.58
C SER A 191 15.68 0.47 0.20
N ASP A 192 15.91 -0.71 -0.39
CA ASP A 192 17.20 -1.12 -0.95
C ASP A 192 16.98 -1.93 -2.24
N TYR A 193 17.93 -1.85 -3.17
CA TYR A 193 17.85 -2.49 -4.48
C TYR A 193 19.23 -2.68 -5.10
N VAL A 194 19.54 -3.92 -5.49
CA VAL A 194 20.76 -4.22 -6.24
C VAL A 194 20.52 -4.00 -7.73
N ALA A 195 21.17 -2.97 -8.29
CA ALA A 195 21.09 -2.62 -9.70
C ALA A 195 22.11 -3.40 -10.56
N ASN A 196 21.82 -3.51 -11.87
CA ASN A 196 22.72 -4.07 -12.88
C ASN A 196 23.27 -5.45 -12.54
N VAL A 197 22.44 -6.28 -11.91
CA VAL A 197 22.80 -7.62 -11.42
C VAL A 197 23.37 -8.44 -12.58
N PRO A 198 24.61 -8.97 -12.44
CA PRO A 198 25.21 -9.83 -13.44
C PRO A 198 24.37 -11.08 -13.73
N THR A 199 24.52 -11.62 -14.93
CA THR A 199 23.95 -12.93 -15.25
C THR A 199 24.67 -13.99 -14.42
N GLY A 200 24.03 -14.44 -13.35
CA GLY A 200 24.48 -15.50 -12.45
C GLY A 200 23.99 -15.24 -11.03
N ASP A 201 23.89 -13.95 -10.70
CA ASP A 201 23.63 -13.44 -9.36
C ASP A 201 22.15 -13.22 -9.03
N LYS A 202 21.86 -13.23 -7.74
CA LYS A 202 20.51 -12.96 -7.23
C LYS A 202 20.24 -11.45 -7.28
N ALA A 203 19.13 -11.07 -7.91
CA ALA A 203 18.64 -9.71 -7.76
C ALA A 203 17.86 -9.63 -6.45
N THR A 204 18.39 -8.87 -5.50
CA THR A 204 17.80 -8.67 -4.17
C THR A 204 17.26 -7.26 -4.05
N LEU A 205 16.12 -7.13 -3.38
CA LEU A 205 15.58 -5.84 -2.94
C LEU A 205 15.05 -5.95 -1.51
N THR A 206 14.93 -4.81 -0.85
CA THR A 206 14.26 -4.69 0.45
C THR A 206 13.04 -3.79 0.30
N LEU A 207 11.91 -4.25 0.83
CA LEU A 207 10.67 -3.50 0.92
C LEU A 207 10.47 -3.01 2.35
N SER A 208 10.07 -1.76 2.52
CA SER A 208 9.46 -1.26 3.76
C SER A 208 7.96 -1.15 3.53
N VAL A 209 7.16 -1.86 4.32
CA VAL A 209 5.74 -2.06 4.07
C VAL A 209 4.91 -1.54 5.26
N LYS A 210 3.83 -0.82 4.94
CA LYS A 210 2.80 -0.32 5.85
C LYS A 210 1.43 -0.84 5.40
N VAL A 211 0.71 -1.55 6.25
CA VAL A 211 -0.57 -2.19 5.90
C VAL A 211 -1.59 -2.05 7.02
N GLN A 212 -2.87 -1.93 6.65
CA GLN A 212 -3.98 -1.88 7.61
C GLN A 212 -4.02 -3.16 8.48
N GLU A 213 -4.31 -3.03 9.78
CA GLU A 213 -4.61 -4.17 10.67
C GLU A 213 -6.08 -4.59 10.63
#